data_AF-A0A532TWR2-F1
#
_entry.id   AF-A0A532TWR2-F1
#
_cell.length_a   1.000
_cell.length_b   1.000
_cell.length_c   1.000
_cell.angle_alpha   90.00
_cell.angle_beta   90.00
_cell.angle_gamma   90.00
#
_symmetry.space_group_name_H-M   'P 1'
#
loop_
_entity.id
_entity.type
_entity.pdbx_description
1 polymer ?
#
loop_
_entity_poly.entity_id
_entity_poly.type
_entity_poly.pdbx_seq_one_letter_code
_entity_poly.pdbx_strand_id
1 'polypeptide(L)'
;MIYQEYLPFESLLQQVEKKEIKLPFPLEYTIEKIEKIKKKIPKSYDNIARILALSRPVVELVLFKRDYQEPERAPNSRGRPGISTTSLILIHLLSKTMISDSYRQAERILNAHPTWLKALDLKKAPSHTTMSKFRKNRGVDFFDSYFHQLTELLFAFGLIKEKDDVIVDSAPIEASQNFARSNSGIKINEAKLQEFFNTVDFTPAANLIAPACELGRKRKYSNEVILKFIAFEKLCGFLSRNQALTYLKKHPSAAKIVGFSSGDVPSTPSINNYLKRIPPIPWLMRVMVDSITEFFESQADYDDHDPLSFFFRSF
;
A
#
# COMPACT_ATOMS: atom_id res chain seq x y z
N MET A 1 32.59 -11.60 18.83
CA MET A 1 31.12 -11.63 19.03
C MET A 1 30.87 -11.93 20.49
N ILE A 2 30.42 -10.95 21.25
CA ILE A 2 29.94 -11.20 22.62
C ILE A 2 28.52 -11.74 22.44
N TYR A 3 28.33 -13.02 22.74
CA TYR A 3 27.01 -13.62 22.95
C TYR A 3 26.37 -12.87 24.13
N GLN A 4 25.60 -11.82 23.86
CA GLN A 4 24.68 -11.28 24.85
C GLN A 4 23.44 -12.16 24.81
N GLU A 5 23.23 -12.94 25.87
CA GLU A 5 21.96 -13.61 26.13
C GLU A 5 20.83 -12.59 26.02
N TYR A 6 19.79 -12.99 25.29
CA TYR A 6 18.67 -12.14 24.91
C TYR A 6 17.98 -11.54 26.14
N LEU A 7 18.08 -10.22 26.32
CA LEU A 7 17.42 -9.49 27.41
C LEU A 7 16.23 -8.68 26.86
N PRO A 8 15.04 -8.78 27.48
CA PRO A 8 13.90 -7.91 27.14
C PRO A 8 14.30 -6.43 27.25
N PHE A 9 13.78 -5.56 26.36
CA PHE A 9 14.13 -4.13 26.30
C PHE A 9 14.06 -3.40 27.65
N GLU A 10 13.06 -3.71 28.49
CA GLU A 10 12.94 -3.14 29.84
C GLU A 10 14.07 -3.60 30.78
N SER A 11 14.49 -4.86 30.65
CA SER A 11 15.63 -5.41 31.40
C SER A 11 16.95 -4.82 30.90
N LEU A 12 17.08 -4.65 29.59
CA LEU A 12 18.23 -4.03 28.94
C LEU A 12 18.37 -2.55 29.35
N LEU A 13 17.27 -1.80 29.40
CA LEU A 13 17.22 -0.44 29.94
C LEU A 13 17.63 -0.39 31.42
N GLN A 14 17.08 -1.26 32.27
CA GLN A 14 17.45 -1.31 33.68
C GLN A 14 18.92 -1.64 33.90
N GLN A 15 19.48 -2.55 33.11
CA GLN A 15 20.89 -2.94 33.20
C GLN A 15 21.82 -1.84 32.65
N VAL A 16 21.41 -1.10 31.62
CA VAL A 16 22.13 0.10 31.15
C VAL A 16 22.08 1.21 32.21
N GLU A 17 20.92 1.48 32.81
CA GLU A 17 20.77 2.47 33.88
C GLU A 17 21.61 2.13 35.13
N LYS A 18 21.75 0.84 35.44
CA LYS A 18 22.61 0.33 36.53
C LYS A 18 24.09 0.21 36.16
N LYS A 19 24.49 0.52 34.91
CA LYS A 19 25.83 0.32 34.34
C LYS A 19 26.32 -1.13 34.35
N GLU A 20 25.40 -2.09 34.43
CA GLU A 20 25.68 -3.53 34.44
C GLU A 20 26.01 -4.07 33.04
N ILE A 21 25.53 -3.39 31.98
CA ILE A 21 25.86 -3.67 30.58
C ILE A 21 26.28 -2.38 29.86
N LYS A 22 27.36 -2.45 29.06
CA LYS A 22 27.69 -1.42 28.06
C LYS A 22 27.21 -1.87 26.69
N LEU A 23 26.24 -1.17 26.13
CA LEU A 23 25.88 -1.35 24.72
C LEU A 23 27.02 -0.81 23.84
N PRO A 24 27.30 -1.43 22.69
CA PRO A 24 28.33 -0.92 21.79
C PRO A 24 27.92 0.46 21.26
N PHE A 25 28.89 1.36 21.11
CA PHE A 25 28.71 2.57 20.31
C PHE A 25 28.31 2.17 18.88
N PRO A 26 27.31 2.81 18.24
CA PRO A 26 26.57 4.02 18.66
C PRO A 26 25.21 3.78 19.35
N LEU A 27 24.87 2.56 19.80
CA LEU A 27 23.58 2.26 20.44
C LEU A 27 23.40 2.98 21.79
N GLU A 28 24.40 2.92 22.67
CA GLU A 28 24.39 3.57 23.99
C GLU A 28 24.13 5.08 23.86
N TYR A 29 24.86 5.73 22.96
CA TYR A 29 24.70 7.15 22.66
C TYR A 29 23.29 7.50 22.17
N THR A 30 22.68 6.61 21.38
CA THR A 30 21.33 6.82 20.84
C THR A 30 20.28 6.73 21.94
N ILE A 31 20.39 5.76 22.86
CA ILE A 31 19.50 5.66 24.03
C ILE A 31 19.64 6.89 24.93
N GLU A 32 20.86 7.31 25.23
CA GLU A 32 21.08 8.53 26.02
C GLU A 32 20.43 9.76 25.37
N LYS A 33 20.53 9.87 24.04
CA LYS A 33 19.92 10.98 23.29
C LYS A 33 18.40 10.92 23.38
N ILE A 34 17.79 9.74 23.25
CA ILE A 34 16.35 9.53 23.41
C ILE A 34 15.90 9.94 24.82
N GLU A 35 16.60 9.50 25.88
CA GLU A 35 16.25 9.85 27.27
C GLU A 35 16.43 11.35 27.56
N LYS A 36 17.48 11.98 27.00
CA LYS A 36 17.66 13.44 27.06
C LYS A 36 16.52 14.18 26.37
N ILE A 37 16.04 13.69 25.21
CA ILE A 37 14.91 14.28 24.49
C ILE A 37 13.62 14.11 25.32
N LYS A 38 13.35 12.90 25.82
CA LYS A 38 12.16 12.58 26.63
C LYS A 38 11.98 13.53 27.82
N LYS A 39 13.08 13.88 28.52
CA LYS A 39 13.08 14.85 29.62
C LYS A 39 12.81 16.30 29.18
N LYS A 40 13.05 16.64 27.92
CA LYS A 40 12.93 17.99 27.35
C LYS A 40 11.72 18.16 26.42
N ILE A 41 10.94 17.11 26.17
CA ILE A 41 9.76 17.17 25.31
C ILE A 41 8.75 18.16 25.91
N PRO A 42 8.24 19.13 25.12
CA PRO A 42 7.21 20.05 25.58
C PRO A 42 5.92 19.32 25.98
N LYS A 43 5.28 19.74 27.08
CA LYS A 43 3.99 19.19 27.52
C LYS A 43 2.89 19.34 26.46
N SER A 44 2.99 20.37 25.62
CA SER A 44 2.06 20.63 24.51
C SER A 44 2.18 19.66 23.33
N TYR A 45 3.17 18.77 23.31
CA TYR A 45 3.28 17.76 22.28
C TYR A 45 2.25 16.65 22.50
N ASP A 46 1.39 16.47 21.51
CA ASP A 46 0.53 15.30 21.38
C ASP A 46 1.36 14.03 21.08
N ASN A 47 0.70 12.88 21.06
CA ASN A 47 1.36 11.58 20.88
C ASN A 47 2.16 11.51 19.58
N ILE A 48 1.66 12.10 18.49
CA ILE A 48 2.35 12.07 17.19
C ILE A 48 3.60 12.95 17.22
N ALA A 49 3.52 14.16 17.78
CA ALA A 49 4.69 15.03 17.96
C ALA A 49 5.76 14.37 18.85
N ARG A 50 5.35 13.65 19.89
CA ARG A 50 6.25 12.88 20.77
C ARG A 50 6.95 11.76 20.01
N ILE A 51 6.19 10.96 19.25
CA ILE A 51 6.73 9.89 18.42
C ILE A 51 7.77 10.45 17.44
N LEU A 52 7.44 11.54 16.73
CA LEU A 52 8.35 12.18 15.78
C LEU A 52 9.65 12.65 16.45
N ALA A 53 9.56 13.27 17.63
CA ALA A 53 10.73 13.74 18.37
C ALA A 53 11.62 12.59 18.86
N LEU A 54 11.02 11.51 19.37
CA LEU A 54 11.74 10.34 19.89
C LEU A 54 12.28 9.43 18.78
N SER A 55 11.67 9.44 17.59
CA SER A 55 12.11 8.64 16.46
C SER A 55 13.33 9.23 15.75
N ARG A 56 13.58 10.54 15.89
CA ARG A 56 14.68 11.22 15.20
C ARG A 56 16.06 10.60 15.47
N PRO A 57 16.48 10.35 16.72
CA PRO A 57 17.76 9.68 16.98
C PRO A 57 17.88 8.30 16.34
N VAL A 58 16.77 7.57 16.22
CA VAL A 58 16.74 6.25 15.58
C VAL A 58 16.97 6.38 14.08
N VAL A 59 16.29 7.32 13.41
CA VAL A 59 16.52 7.59 11.98
C VAL A 59 17.96 8.02 11.71
N GLU A 60 18.51 8.90 12.56
CA GLU A 60 19.92 9.33 12.45
C GLU A 60 20.88 8.15 12.60
N LEU A 61 20.61 7.24 13.53
CA LEU A 61 21.40 6.03 13.73
C LEU A 61 21.33 5.07 12.52
N VAL A 62 20.15 4.88 11.93
CA VAL A 62 20.00 4.07 10.71
C VAL A 62 20.79 4.69 9.56
N LEU A 63 20.70 6.01 9.37
CA LEU A 63 21.47 6.70 8.35
C LEU A 63 22.98 6.60 8.59
N PHE A 64 23.42 6.73 9.84
CA PHE A 64 24.82 6.54 10.23
C PHE A 64 25.34 5.14 9.90
N LYS A 65 24.58 4.09 10.25
CA LYS A 65 24.95 2.70 9.92
C LYS A 65 25.04 2.41 8.42
N ARG A 66 24.38 3.23 7.60
CA ARG A 66 24.42 3.14 6.13
C ARG A 66 25.50 4.00 5.50
N ASP A 67 26.36 4.62 6.31
CA ASP A 67 27.34 5.62 5.87
C ASP A 67 26.70 6.75 5.04
N TYR A 68 25.42 7.06 5.32
CA TYR A 68 24.70 8.07 4.57
C TYR A 68 25.16 9.46 4.99
N GLN A 69 25.66 10.22 4.01
CA GLN A 69 26.01 11.62 4.17
C GLN A 69 24.96 12.51 3.50
N GLU A 70 24.52 13.54 4.22
CA GLU A 70 23.61 14.52 3.66
C GLU A 70 24.34 15.28 2.53
N PRO A 71 23.75 15.42 1.33
CA PRO A 71 24.39 16.13 0.23
C PRO A 71 24.76 17.55 0.65
N GLU A 72 26.04 17.89 0.59
CA GLU A 72 26.48 19.23 0.89
C GLU A 72 25.90 20.22 -0.11
N ARG A 73 25.39 21.32 0.44
CA ARG A 73 24.86 22.40 -0.36
C ARG A 73 26.05 23.20 -0.91
N ALA A 74 26.08 23.41 -2.23
CA ALA A 74 27.14 24.21 -2.84
C ALA A 74 27.24 25.60 -2.18
N PRO A 75 28.46 26.09 -1.87
CA PRO A 75 28.70 27.30 -1.04
C PRO A 75 27.94 28.54 -1.50
N ASN A 76 27.65 28.65 -2.80
CA ASN A 76 27.02 29.82 -3.42
C ASN A 76 25.59 29.57 -3.92
N SER A 77 24.97 28.45 -3.54
CA SER A 77 23.62 28.13 -4.02
C SER A 77 22.57 29.04 -3.40
N ARG A 78 21.91 29.85 -4.24
CA ARG A 78 20.79 30.71 -3.85
C ARG A 78 19.52 29.87 -3.67
N GLY A 79 18.70 30.18 -2.65
CA GLY A 79 17.41 29.52 -2.38
C GLY A 79 17.24 29.05 -0.93
N ARG A 80 16.06 28.50 -0.61
CA ARG A 80 15.77 27.97 0.74
C ARG A 80 16.69 26.80 1.09
N PRO A 81 17.15 26.67 2.34
CA PRO A 81 17.87 25.49 2.82
C PRO A 81 17.13 24.21 2.45
N GLY A 82 17.89 23.18 2.06
CA GLY A 82 17.35 21.84 1.86
C GLY A 82 16.72 21.33 3.15
N ILE A 83 15.69 20.49 3.02
CA ILE A 83 15.09 19.82 4.17
C ILE A 83 15.94 18.58 4.44
N SER A 84 16.28 18.33 5.71
CA SER A 84 17.10 17.19 6.09
C SER A 84 16.48 15.86 5.66
N THR A 85 17.31 14.90 5.29
CA THR A 85 16.87 13.54 4.95
C THR A 85 16.18 12.88 6.13
N THR A 86 16.64 13.12 7.36
CA THR A 86 16.00 12.67 8.59
C THR A 86 14.54 13.14 8.69
N SER A 87 14.28 14.44 8.51
CA SER A 87 12.92 14.98 8.52
C SER A 87 12.08 14.39 7.39
N LEU A 88 12.65 14.20 6.19
CA LEU A 88 11.94 13.62 5.04
C LEU A 88 11.59 12.14 5.25
N ILE A 89 12.45 11.36 5.91
CA ILE A 89 12.17 9.96 6.29
C ILE A 89 11.06 9.92 7.34
N LEU A 90 11.14 10.74 8.39
CA LEU A 90 10.09 10.79 9.42
C LEU A 90 8.73 11.17 8.82
N ILE A 91 8.70 12.13 7.89
CA ILE A 91 7.48 12.51 7.17
C ILE A 91 7.00 11.38 6.26
N HIS A 92 7.92 10.68 5.60
CA HIS A 92 7.59 9.52 4.78
C HIS A 92 6.92 8.44 5.64
N LEU A 93 7.54 8.04 6.74
CA LEU A 93 7.00 7.06 7.69
C LEU A 93 5.63 7.51 8.20
N LEU A 94 5.51 8.75 8.68
CA LEU A 94 4.25 9.32 9.16
C LEU A 94 3.13 9.27 8.10
N SER A 95 3.46 9.57 6.85
CA SER A 95 2.48 9.48 5.76
C SER A 95 1.99 8.04 5.57
N LYS A 96 2.91 7.06 5.63
CA LYS A 96 2.61 5.65 5.39
C LYS A 96 1.89 4.97 6.56
N THR A 97 2.10 5.42 7.79
CA THR A 97 1.58 4.73 8.99
C THR A 97 0.42 5.42 9.70
N MET A 98 0.34 6.75 9.68
CA MET A 98 -0.55 7.49 10.60
C MET A 98 -1.52 8.46 9.92
N ILE A 99 -1.25 8.88 8.68
CA ILE A 99 -2.07 9.88 7.98
C ILE A 99 -2.88 9.24 6.85
N SER A 100 -2.19 8.84 5.78
CA SER A 100 -2.74 8.33 4.52
C SER A 100 -1.59 8.19 3.54
N ASP A 101 -1.68 7.27 2.59
CA ASP A 101 -0.67 7.05 1.55
C ASP A 101 -0.42 8.23 0.56
N SER A 102 -0.92 9.43 0.88
CA SER A 102 -0.91 10.64 0.07
C SER A 102 -0.02 11.73 0.67
N TYR A 103 1.04 12.10 -0.06
CA TYR A 103 1.88 13.26 0.30
C TYR A 103 1.14 14.60 0.26
N ARG A 104 0.07 14.72 -0.54
CA ARG A 104 -0.76 15.93 -0.53
C ARG A 104 -1.51 16.08 0.78
N GLN A 105 -1.99 14.97 1.33
CA GLN A 105 -2.65 14.97 2.63
C GLN A 105 -1.65 15.16 3.75
N ALA A 106 -0.47 14.51 3.68
CA ALA A 106 0.63 14.74 4.63
C ALA A 106 1.04 16.22 4.68
N GLU A 107 1.17 16.90 3.53
CA GLU A 107 1.45 18.35 3.47
C GLU A 107 0.38 19.18 4.19
N ARG A 108 -0.90 18.90 3.95
CA ARG A 108 -2.01 19.65 4.57
C ARG A 108 -2.06 19.43 6.07
N ILE A 109 -1.96 18.18 6.52
CA ILE A 109 -2.01 17.83 7.95
C ILE A 109 -0.80 18.42 8.67
N LEU A 110 0.41 18.25 8.15
CA LEU A 110 1.59 18.84 8.79
C LEU A 110 1.47 20.36 8.98
N ASN A 111 0.96 21.08 7.98
CA ASN A 111 0.73 22.52 8.12
C ASN A 111 -0.39 22.88 9.13
N ALA A 112 -1.33 21.97 9.38
CA ALA A 112 -2.38 22.15 10.39
C ALA A 112 -1.90 21.83 11.82
N HIS A 113 -0.75 21.17 12.00
CA HIS A 113 -0.21 20.76 13.29
C HIS A 113 1.17 21.38 13.57
N PRO A 114 1.23 22.61 14.12
CA PRO A 114 2.50 23.30 14.42
C PRO A 114 3.43 22.54 15.37
N THR A 115 2.89 21.73 16.28
CA THR A 115 3.66 20.89 17.20
C THR A 115 4.41 19.79 16.45
N TRP A 116 3.85 19.24 15.37
CA TRP A 116 4.49 18.20 14.55
C TRP A 116 5.60 18.81 13.71
N LEU A 117 5.36 19.99 13.13
CA LEU A 117 6.39 20.76 12.43
C LEU A 117 7.56 21.07 13.35
N LYS A 118 7.28 21.50 14.59
CA LYS A 118 8.31 21.74 15.60
C LYS A 118 9.10 20.47 15.93
N ALA A 119 8.45 19.31 16.08
CA ALA A 119 9.12 18.03 16.31
C ALA A 119 10.02 17.60 15.12
N LEU A 120 9.65 18.00 13.91
CA LEU A 120 10.40 17.77 12.67
C LEU A 120 11.49 18.82 12.39
N ASP A 121 11.69 19.79 13.28
CA ASP A 121 12.56 20.96 13.08
C ASP A 121 12.22 21.76 11.81
N LEU A 122 10.93 21.87 11.51
CA LEU A 122 10.41 22.57 10.35
C LEU A 122 9.56 23.76 10.75
N LYS A 123 9.66 24.83 9.96
CA LYS A 123 8.75 25.98 10.05
C LYS A 123 7.50 25.80 9.18
N LYS A 124 7.60 24.99 8.13
CA LYS A 124 6.54 24.70 7.16
C LYS A 124 6.73 23.29 6.62
N ALA A 125 5.65 22.61 6.28
CA ALA A 125 5.73 21.30 5.66
C ALA A 125 6.44 21.35 4.29
N PRO A 126 7.23 20.31 3.91
CA PRO A 126 7.62 20.13 2.52
C PRO A 126 6.39 20.05 1.62
N SER A 127 6.53 20.47 0.37
CA SER A 127 5.47 20.22 -0.61
C SER A 127 5.38 18.74 -0.95
N HIS A 128 4.22 18.29 -1.37
CA HIS A 128 4.03 16.92 -1.89
C HIS A 128 4.98 16.59 -3.05
N THR A 129 5.35 17.59 -3.86
CA THR A 129 6.34 17.43 -4.91
C THR A 129 7.73 17.18 -4.34
N THR A 130 8.13 17.88 -3.28
CA THR A 130 9.41 17.65 -2.59
C THR A 130 9.46 16.25 -1.99
N MET A 131 8.41 15.81 -1.30
CA MET A 131 8.32 14.46 -0.73
C MET A 131 8.34 13.37 -1.81
N SER A 132 7.61 13.57 -2.91
CA SER A 132 7.58 12.64 -4.05
C SER A 132 8.94 12.54 -4.73
N LYS A 133 9.61 13.68 -4.97
CA LYS A 133 10.98 13.71 -5.51
C LYS A 133 11.97 13.03 -4.58
N PHE A 134 11.88 13.26 -3.28
CA PHE A 134 12.72 12.57 -2.30
C PHE A 134 12.56 11.04 -2.42
N ARG A 135 11.33 10.53 -2.39
CA ARG A 135 11.07 9.08 -2.54
C ARG A 135 11.64 8.55 -3.86
N LYS A 136 11.36 9.22 -4.98
CA LYS A 136 11.81 8.78 -6.31
C LYS A 136 13.32 8.80 -6.47
N ASN A 137 13.97 9.87 -6.00
CA ASN A 137 15.41 10.05 -6.13
C ASN A 137 16.20 9.08 -5.24
N ARG A 138 15.64 8.69 -4.09
CA ARG A 138 16.25 7.68 -3.23
C ARG A 138 16.09 6.27 -3.80
N GLY A 139 14.95 5.97 -4.42
CA GLY A 139 14.73 4.67 -5.06
C GLY A 139 14.46 3.54 -4.06
N VAL A 140 14.13 2.36 -4.59
CA VAL A 140 13.73 1.19 -3.80
C VAL A 140 14.90 0.70 -2.93
N ASP A 141 16.07 0.52 -3.52
CA ASP A 141 17.28 -0.01 -2.86
C ASP A 141 17.66 0.82 -1.62
N PHE A 142 17.45 2.14 -1.67
CA PHE A 142 17.70 2.98 -0.50
C PHE A 142 16.76 2.64 0.66
N PHE A 143 15.47 2.48 0.39
CA PHE A 143 14.49 2.20 1.45
C PHE A 143 14.61 0.75 1.94
N ASP A 144 14.89 -0.19 1.04
CA ASP A 144 15.12 -1.58 1.41
C ASP A 144 16.30 -1.72 2.37
N SER A 145 17.46 -1.16 2.00
CA SER A 145 18.63 -1.09 2.87
C SER A 145 18.36 -0.30 4.16
N TYR A 146 17.57 0.76 4.12
CA TYR A 146 17.15 1.51 5.32
C TYR A 146 16.34 0.62 6.29
N PHE A 147 15.34 -0.11 5.79
CA PHE A 147 14.50 -0.95 6.63
C PHE A 147 15.25 -2.17 7.15
N HIS A 148 16.15 -2.75 6.35
CA HIS A 148 17.03 -3.83 6.82
C HIS A 148 17.87 -3.38 8.03
N GLN A 149 18.49 -2.20 7.94
CA GLN A 149 19.28 -1.64 9.04
C GLN A 149 18.43 -1.26 10.25
N LEU A 150 17.19 -0.80 10.05
CA LEU A 150 16.24 -0.59 11.14
C LEU A 150 15.90 -1.92 11.84
N THR A 151 15.66 -3.00 11.09
CA THR A 151 15.40 -4.34 11.65
C THR A 151 16.58 -4.85 12.46
N GLU A 152 17.81 -4.74 11.94
CA GLU A 152 19.02 -5.08 12.70
C GLU A 152 19.13 -4.30 14.01
N LEU A 153 18.75 -3.02 14.01
CA LEU A 153 18.73 -2.20 15.22
C LEU A 153 17.66 -2.66 16.20
N LEU A 154 16.45 -2.99 15.72
CA LEU A 154 15.39 -3.52 16.58
C LEU A 154 15.84 -4.83 17.26
N PHE A 155 16.54 -5.69 16.53
CA PHE A 155 17.15 -6.90 17.09
C PHE A 155 18.23 -6.55 18.12
N ALA A 156 19.13 -5.62 17.80
CA ALA A 156 20.18 -5.19 18.72
C ALA A 156 19.66 -4.49 19.98
N PHE A 157 18.47 -3.87 19.92
CA PHE A 157 17.77 -3.34 21.09
C PHE A 157 16.95 -4.40 21.86
N GLY A 158 16.93 -5.66 21.42
CA GLY A 158 16.13 -6.71 22.03
C GLY A 158 14.61 -6.50 21.88
N LEU A 159 14.20 -5.67 20.91
CA LEU A 159 12.79 -5.38 20.63
C LEU A 159 12.13 -6.46 19.77
N ILE A 160 12.92 -7.23 19.03
CA ILE A 160 12.50 -8.38 18.21
C ILE A 160 13.51 -9.52 18.34
N LYS A 161 13.05 -10.78 18.30
CA LYS A 161 13.86 -12.00 18.35
C LYS A 161 14.20 -12.50 16.95
N GLU A 162 15.25 -13.33 16.85
CA GLU A 162 15.66 -14.02 15.60
C GLU A 162 14.55 -14.92 15.02
N LYS A 163 13.62 -15.36 15.87
CA LYS A 163 12.46 -16.19 15.51
C LYS A 163 11.13 -15.44 15.59
N ASP A 164 11.17 -14.14 15.89
CA ASP A 164 9.95 -13.35 15.77
C ASP A 164 9.71 -13.18 14.27
N ASP A 165 8.63 -13.76 13.76
CA ASP A 165 8.10 -13.40 12.46
C ASP A 165 7.70 -11.93 12.53
N VAL A 166 8.64 -11.04 12.24
CA VAL A 166 8.35 -9.63 12.02
C VAL A 166 7.59 -9.56 10.71
N ILE A 167 6.28 -9.76 10.81
CA ILE A 167 5.35 -9.45 9.74
C ILE A 167 5.43 -7.94 9.59
N VAL A 168 6.24 -7.49 8.62
CA VAL A 168 6.10 -6.15 8.04
C VAL A 168 4.75 -6.18 7.38
N ASP A 169 3.72 -5.79 8.14
CA ASP A 169 2.29 -5.79 7.77
C ASP A 169 2.17 -5.47 6.28
N SER A 170 1.88 -6.50 5.48
CA SER A 170 1.94 -6.48 4.03
C SER A 170 0.66 -5.93 3.41
N ALA A 171 -0.35 -5.58 4.22
CA ALA A 171 -1.57 -4.94 3.73
C ALA A 171 -1.29 -3.64 2.92
N PRO A 172 -0.32 -2.77 3.29
CA PRO A 172 0.09 -1.64 2.46
C PRO A 172 0.95 -2.05 1.26
N ILE A 173 1.63 -3.21 1.32
CA ILE A 173 2.41 -3.76 0.21
C ILE A 173 1.46 -4.31 -0.84
N GLU A 174 0.41 -5.04 -0.48
CA GLU A 174 -0.66 -5.48 -1.38
C GLU A 174 -1.40 -4.27 -1.97
N ALA A 175 -1.75 -3.28 -1.15
CA ALA A 175 -2.33 -2.03 -1.65
C ALA A 175 -1.36 -1.26 -2.57
N SER A 176 -0.05 -1.25 -2.27
CA SER A 176 0.99 -0.62 -3.08
C SER A 176 1.33 -1.40 -4.33
N GLN A 177 1.25 -2.73 -4.31
CA GLN A 177 1.34 -3.62 -5.46
C GLN A 177 0.13 -3.40 -6.35
N ASN A 178 -1.07 -3.30 -5.79
CA ASN A 178 -2.28 -2.91 -6.51
C ASN A 178 -2.16 -1.48 -7.10
N PHE A 179 -1.49 -0.56 -6.39
CA PHE A 179 -1.15 0.78 -6.89
C PHE A 179 -0.02 0.77 -7.94
N ALA A 180 0.94 -0.15 -7.89
CA ALA A 180 2.01 -0.30 -8.87
C ALA A 180 1.51 -1.02 -10.14
N ARG A 181 0.64 -2.03 -9.97
CA ARG A 181 -0.16 -2.70 -11.00
C ARG A 181 -1.14 -1.74 -11.68
N SER A 182 -1.55 -0.65 -11.03
CA SER A 182 -2.32 0.42 -11.68
C SER A 182 -1.47 1.46 -12.44
N ASN A 183 -0.15 1.49 -12.23
CA ASN A 183 0.79 2.35 -12.97
C ASN A 183 1.45 1.67 -14.17
N SER A 184 1.61 0.34 -14.14
CA SER A 184 1.81 -0.46 -15.34
C SER A 184 0.44 -0.70 -15.99
N GLY A 185 0.32 -0.63 -17.31
CA GLY A 185 -0.94 -0.98 -17.96
C GLY A 185 -1.31 -2.42 -17.57
N ILE A 186 -2.47 -2.62 -16.95
CA ILE A 186 -3.02 -3.96 -16.66
C ILE A 186 -2.88 -4.79 -17.94
N LYS A 187 -2.29 -5.98 -17.85
CA LYS A 187 -2.25 -6.94 -18.95
C LYS A 187 -3.04 -8.16 -18.53
N ILE A 188 -4.14 -8.43 -19.22
CA ILE A 188 -4.99 -9.59 -18.94
C ILE A 188 -4.60 -10.71 -19.90
N ASN A 189 -4.44 -11.91 -19.36
CA ASN A 189 -4.30 -13.14 -20.14
C ASN A 189 -5.66 -13.48 -20.76
N GLU A 190 -5.85 -13.07 -22.01
CA GLU A 190 -7.10 -13.26 -22.74
C GLU A 190 -7.46 -14.73 -22.94
N ALA A 191 -6.48 -15.64 -23.01
CA ALA A 191 -6.74 -17.08 -23.16
C ALA A 191 -7.41 -17.65 -21.90
N LYS A 192 -6.87 -17.35 -20.73
CA LYS A 192 -7.47 -17.75 -19.44
C LYS A 192 -8.83 -17.09 -19.22
N LEU A 193 -8.98 -15.83 -19.64
CA LEU A 193 -10.25 -15.12 -19.55
C LEU A 193 -11.32 -15.79 -20.43
N GLN A 194 -10.94 -16.18 -21.65
CA GLN A 194 -11.81 -16.90 -22.57
C GLN A 194 -12.20 -18.28 -22.04
N GLU A 195 -11.24 -19.01 -21.45
CA GLU A 195 -11.47 -20.31 -20.82
C GLU A 195 -12.48 -20.20 -19.67
N PHE A 196 -12.30 -19.21 -18.78
CA PHE A 196 -13.22 -18.95 -17.68
C PHE A 196 -14.65 -18.70 -18.16
N PHE A 197 -14.86 -17.79 -19.11
CA PHE A 197 -16.20 -17.44 -19.59
C PHE A 197 -16.84 -18.49 -20.51
N ASN A 198 -16.06 -19.47 -20.98
CA ASN A 198 -16.58 -20.65 -21.68
C ASN A 198 -16.98 -21.77 -20.72
N THR A 199 -16.37 -21.83 -19.54
CA THR A 199 -16.55 -22.92 -18.57
C THR A 199 -17.63 -22.58 -17.55
N VAL A 200 -17.62 -21.36 -17.01
CA VAL A 200 -18.59 -20.93 -15.98
C VAL A 200 -19.90 -20.49 -16.63
N ASP A 201 -20.99 -21.16 -16.27
CA ASP A 201 -22.34 -20.81 -16.74
C ASP A 201 -22.95 -19.66 -15.91
N PHE A 202 -23.24 -18.55 -16.59
CA PHE A 202 -23.86 -17.37 -15.99
C PHE A 202 -25.40 -17.39 -16.09
N THR A 203 -25.97 -18.37 -16.80
CA THR A 203 -27.42 -18.52 -17.02
C THR A 203 -28.22 -18.62 -15.71
N PRO A 204 -27.79 -19.40 -14.69
CA PRO A 204 -28.51 -19.50 -13.42
C PRO A 204 -28.69 -18.14 -12.73
N ALA A 205 -27.63 -17.33 -12.66
CA ALA A 205 -27.70 -15.99 -12.09
C ALA A 205 -28.48 -15.01 -12.96
N ALA A 206 -28.41 -15.13 -14.29
CA ALA A 206 -29.17 -14.31 -15.21
C ALA A 206 -30.69 -14.53 -15.06
N ASN A 207 -31.12 -15.77 -14.78
CA ASN A 207 -32.53 -16.14 -14.56
C ASN A 207 -33.11 -15.60 -13.25
N LEU A 208 -32.27 -15.36 -12.23
CA LEU A 208 -32.68 -14.74 -10.97
C LEU A 208 -32.99 -13.24 -11.12
N ILE A 209 -32.50 -12.61 -12.19
CA ILE A 209 -32.87 -11.24 -12.51
C ILE A 209 -34.23 -11.29 -13.22
N ALA A 210 -35.27 -10.86 -12.51
CA ALA A 210 -36.65 -10.86 -13.00
C ALA A 210 -36.71 -10.40 -14.48
N PRO A 211 -37.52 -11.06 -15.33
CA PRO A 211 -37.74 -10.60 -16.69
C PRO A 211 -38.16 -9.14 -16.63
N ALA A 212 -37.59 -8.33 -17.51
CA ALA A 212 -37.78 -6.88 -17.46
C ALA A 212 -39.28 -6.57 -17.45
N CYS A 213 -39.77 -5.84 -16.44
CA CYS A 213 -41.01 -5.09 -16.61
C CYS A 213 -40.86 -4.31 -17.92
N GLU A 214 -41.70 -4.60 -18.91
CA GLU A 214 -41.68 -4.02 -20.26
C GLU A 214 -41.94 -2.51 -20.29
N LEU A 215 -42.10 -1.91 -19.11
CA LEU A 215 -42.32 -0.48 -18.91
C LEU A 215 -40.99 0.28 -19.00
N GLY A 216 -40.57 0.53 -20.24
CA GLY A 216 -39.74 1.68 -20.59
C GLY A 216 -38.29 1.38 -20.94
N ARG A 217 -38.04 1.26 -22.25
CA ARG A 217 -36.76 1.12 -22.99
C ARG A 217 -36.21 -0.30 -23.07
N LYS A 218 -36.05 -0.78 -24.32
CA LYS A 218 -35.27 -1.99 -24.66
C LYS A 218 -33.90 -1.92 -23.99
N ARG A 219 -33.56 -2.94 -23.20
CA ARG A 219 -32.23 -3.07 -22.59
C ARG A 219 -31.23 -3.31 -23.72
N LYS A 220 -30.16 -2.51 -23.73
CA LYS A 220 -29.10 -2.59 -24.75
C LYS A 220 -28.23 -3.85 -24.60
N TYR A 221 -28.02 -4.29 -23.37
CA TYR A 221 -27.17 -5.43 -23.02
C TYR A 221 -28.00 -6.51 -22.31
N SER A 222 -27.68 -7.78 -22.56
CA SER A 222 -28.31 -8.90 -21.85
C SER A 222 -27.86 -8.94 -20.38
N ASN A 223 -28.67 -9.58 -19.53
CA ASN A 223 -28.32 -9.77 -18.12
C ASN A 223 -26.99 -10.53 -17.97
N GLU A 224 -26.79 -11.55 -18.80
CA GLU A 224 -25.58 -12.37 -18.82
C GLU A 224 -24.33 -11.54 -19.14
N VAL A 225 -24.37 -10.67 -20.16
CA VAL A 225 -23.23 -9.81 -20.52
C VAL A 225 -22.87 -8.86 -19.38
N ILE A 226 -23.87 -8.34 -18.66
CA ILE A 226 -23.60 -7.48 -17.49
C ILE A 226 -23.01 -8.29 -16.33
N LEU A 227 -23.48 -9.50 -16.09
CA LEU A 227 -22.90 -10.38 -15.07
C LEU A 227 -21.46 -10.79 -15.42
N LYS A 228 -21.18 -11.12 -16.68
CA LYS A 228 -19.83 -11.35 -17.19
C LYS A 228 -18.94 -10.14 -16.98
N PHE A 229 -19.44 -8.93 -17.26
CA PHE A 229 -18.70 -7.70 -16.96
C PHE A 229 -18.40 -7.52 -15.46
N ILE A 230 -19.34 -7.85 -14.57
CA ILE A 230 -19.14 -7.73 -13.12
C ILE A 230 -18.10 -8.76 -12.65
N ALA A 231 -18.17 -10.00 -13.14
CA ALA A 231 -17.16 -11.01 -12.87
C ALA A 231 -15.78 -10.55 -13.38
N PHE A 232 -15.70 -10.03 -14.60
CA PHE A 232 -14.48 -9.43 -15.16
C PHE A 232 -13.95 -8.30 -14.27
N GLU A 233 -14.79 -7.35 -13.85
CA GLU A 233 -14.41 -6.24 -12.97
C GLU A 233 -13.77 -6.75 -11.66
N LYS A 234 -14.33 -7.80 -11.07
CA LYS A 234 -13.92 -8.31 -9.75
C LYS A 234 -12.74 -9.27 -9.81
N LEU A 235 -12.79 -10.25 -10.71
CA LEU A 235 -11.77 -11.28 -10.83
C LEU A 235 -10.47 -10.74 -11.42
N CYS A 236 -10.57 -9.78 -12.35
CA CYS A 236 -9.40 -9.08 -12.88
C CYS A 236 -9.02 -7.87 -12.01
N GLY A 237 -9.31 -7.87 -10.70
CA GLY A 237 -8.69 -6.98 -9.71
C GLY A 237 -8.77 -5.46 -9.98
N PHE A 238 -9.75 -4.98 -10.73
CA PHE A 238 -9.82 -3.56 -11.07
C PHE A 238 -10.20 -2.72 -9.84
N LEU A 239 -9.46 -1.62 -9.59
CA LEU A 239 -9.73 -0.71 -8.46
C LEU A 239 -11.04 0.07 -8.63
N SER A 240 -11.50 0.21 -9.87
CA SER A 240 -12.78 0.83 -10.16
C SER A 240 -13.42 0.31 -11.43
N ARG A 241 -14.74 0.37 -11.47
CA ARG A 241 -15.56 0.12 -12.67
C ARG A 241 -15.10 0.94 -13.88
N ASN A 242 -14.73 2.19 -13.66
CA ASN A 242 -14.28 3.06 -14.74
C ASN A 242 -12.96 2.57 -15.36
N GLN A 243 -12.05 2.01 -14.56
CA GLN A 243 -10.83 1.39 -15.06
C GLN A 243 -11.13 0.15 -15.89
N ALA A 244 -12.01 -0.75 -15.42
CA ALA A 244 -12.43 -1.94 -16.17
C ALA A 244 -13.05 -1.56 -17.54
N LEU A 245 -13.97 -0.60 -17.56
CA LEU A 245 -14.59 -0.13 -18.81
C LEU A 245 -13.59 0.57 -19.74
N THR A 246 -12.64 1.33 -19.18
CA THR A 246 -11.57 1.97 -19.97
C THR A 246 -10.64 0.92 -20.57
N TYR A 247 -10.35 -0.15 -19.83
CA TYR A 247 -9.57 -1.28 -20.33
C TYR A 247 -10.28 -1.94 -21.52
N LEU A 248 -11.55 -2.33 -21.37
CA LEU A 248 -12.30 -2.98 -22.46
C LEU A 248 -12.40 -2.09 -23.72
N LYS A 249 -12.50 -0.76 -23.56
CA LYS A 249 -12.46 0.17 -24.70
C LYS A 249 -11.12 0.18 -25.45
N LYS A 250 -10.01 -0.04 -24.74
CA LYS A 250 -8.67 -0.09 -25.30
C LYS A 250 -8.29 -1.48 -25.84
N HIS A 251 -8.98 -2.53 -25.38
CA HIS A 251 -8.72 -3.94 -25.70
C HIS A 251 -10.00 -4.59 -26.27
N PRO A 252 -10.32 -4.40 -27.57
CA PRO A 252 -11.54 -4.91 -28.18
C PRO A 252 -11.67 -6.43 -28.16
N SER A 253 -10.55 -7.15 -28.17
CA SER A 253 -10.50 -8.61 -28.01
C SER A 253 -11.07 -9.02 -26.65
N ALA A 254 -10.57 -8.46 -25.54
CA ALA A 254 -11.12 -8.68 -24.22
C ALA A 254 -12.60 -8.25 -24.10
N ALA A 255 -13.00 -7.14 -24.75
CA ALA A 255 -14.40 -6.72 -24.79
C ALA A 255 -15.30 -7.78 -25.45
N LYS A 256 -14.84 -8.40 -26.54
CA LYS A 256 -15.54 -9.47 -27.22
C LYS A 256 -15.70 -10.72 -26.34
N ILE A 257 -14.67 -11.08 -25.58
CA ILE A 257 -14.70 -12.20 -24.63
C ILE A 257 -15.79 -11.99 -23.56
N VAL A 258 -15.87 -10.77 -23.01
CA VAL A 258 -16.91 -10.39 -22.02
C VAL A 258 -18.32 -10.35 -22.65
N GLY A 259 -18.42 -10.24 -23.98
CA GLY A 259 -19.68 -10.22 -24.73
C GLY A 259 -20.12 -8.83 -25.20
N PHE A 260 -19.24 -7.82 -25.14
CA PHE A 260 -19.46 -6.53 -25.77
C PHE A 260 -19.00 -6.55 -27.22
N SER A 261 -19.81 -6.02 -28.14
CA SER A 261 -19.39 -5.83 -29.53
C SER A 261 -18.34 -4.73 -29.63
N SER A 262 -17.45 -4.81 -30.64
CA SER A 262 -16.35 -3.87 -30.84
C SER A 262 -16.85 -2.42 -30.86
N GLY A 263 -16.49 -1.65 -29.83
CA GLY A 263 -16.87 -0.24 -29.67
C GLY A 263 -18.11 0.01 -28.81
N ASP A 264 -18.89 -1.02 -28.48
CA ASP A 264 -20.12 -0.89 -27.69
C ASP A 264 -19.95 -1.26 -26.21
N VAL A 265 -18.99 -0.60 -25.56
CA VAL A 265 -18.72 -0.77 -24.14
C VAL A 265 -19.55 0.24 -23.34
N PRO A 266 -20.34 -0.18 -22.33
CA PRO A 266 -21.18 0.71 -21.54
C PRO A 266 -20.40 1.79 -20.79
N SER A 267 -21.11 2.83 -20.38
CA SER A 267 -20.56 3.85 -19.47
C SER A 267 -20.75 3.44 -18.01
N THR A 268 -19.93 3.98 -17.11
CA THR A 268 -20.07 3.77 -15.65
C THR A 268 -21.49 4.11 -15.16
N PRO A 269 -22.11 5.25 -15.55
CA PRO A 269 -23.51 5.53 -15.21
C PRO A 269 -24.49 4.47 -15.71
N SER A 270 -24.28 3.92 -16.92
CA SER A 270 -25.15 2.89 -17.49
C SER A 270 -25.15 1.63 -16.62
N ILE A 271 -23.96 1.16 -16.22
CA ILE A 271 -23.84 0.00 -15.32
C ILE A 271 -24.42 0.32 -13.94
N ASN A 272 -24.12 1.49 -13.36
CA ASN A 272 -24.63 1.85 -12.04
C ASN A 272 -26.16 1.90 -12.02
N ASN A 273 -26.78 2.44 -13.06
CA ASN A 273 -28.24 2.47 -13.19
C ASN A 273 -28.84 1.07 -13.36
N TYR A 274 -28.12 0.16 -14.02
CA TYR A 274 -28.52 -1.24 -14.12
C TYR A 274 -28.43 -1.94 -12.75
N LEU A 275 -27.32 -1.77 -12.03
CA LEU A 275 -27.11 -2.36 -10.70
C LEU A 275 -28.18 -1.97 -9.68
N LYS A 276 -28.74 -0.76 -9.78
CA LYS A 276 -29.86 -0.31 -8.93
C LYS A 276 -31.17 -1.07 -9.17
N ARG A 277 -31.29 -1.81 -10.28
CA ARG A 277 -32.53 -2.45 -10.75
C ARG A 277 -32.47 -3.98 -10.72
N ILE A 278 -31.37 -4.55 -10.24
CA ILE A 278 -31.19 -5.98 -10.11
C ILE A 278 -31.06 -6.35 -8.63
N PRO A 279 -31.29 -7.63 -8.28
CA PRO A 279 -30.97 -8.13 -6.96
C PRO A 279 -29.50 -7.93 -6.59
N PRO A 280 -29.15 -7.87 -5.28
CA PRO A 280 -27.77 -7.69 -4.84
C PRO A 280 -26.81 -8.72 -5.45
N ILE A 281 -25.63 -8.28 -5.88
CA ILE A 281 -24.62 -9.16 -6.49
C ILE A 281 -24.30 -10.40 -5.63
N PRO A 282 -24.08 -10.29 -4.31
CA PRO A 282 -23.81 -11.47 -3.49
C PRO A 282 -24.93 -12.52 -3.54
N TRP A 283 -26.18 -12.10 -3.74
CA TRP A 283 -27.31 -13.02 -3.87
C TRP A 283 -27.32 -13.71 -5.24
N LEU A 284 -27.06 -12.96 -6.31
CA LEU A 284 -26.94 -13.51 -7.67
C LEU A 284 -25.77 -14.48 -7.80
N MET A 285 -24.64 -14.20 -7.13
CA MET A 285 -23.44 -15.04 -7.21
C MET A 285 -23.58 -16.38 -6.49
N ARG A 286 -24.50 -16.52 -5.52
CA ARG A 286 -24.68 -17.78 -4.75
C ARG A 286 -24.88 -19.00 -5.64
N VAL A 287 -25.62 -18.86 -6.74
CA VAL A 287 -25.90 -19.95 -7.68
C VAL A 287 -24.73 -20.24 -8.64
N MET A 288 -23.64 -19.50 -8.53
CA MET A 288 -22.44 -19.64 -9.35
C MET A 288 -21.17 -19.92 -8.52
N VAL A 289 -21.24 -19.86 -7.19
CA VAL A 289 -20.04 -20.02 -6.33
C VAL A 289 -19.38 -21.36 -6.62
N ASP A 290 -20.14 -22.46 -6.58
CA ASP A 290 -19.56 -23.80 -6.75
C ASP A 290 -18.90 -23.96 -8.12
N SER A 291 -19.53 -23.50 -9.20
CA SER A 291 -18.96 -23.55 -10.56
C SER A 291 -17.71 -22.68 -10.72
N ILE A 292 -17.66 -21.52 -10.06
CA ILE A 292 -16.47 -20.65 -10.06
C ILE A 292 -15.34 -21.29 -9.26
N THR A 293 -15.65 -21.85 -8.08
CA THR A 293 -14.69 -22.52 -7.22
C THR A 293 -14.10 -23.74 -7.93
N GLU A 294 -14.94 -24.60 -8.51
CA GLU A 294 -14.51 -25.77 -9.28
C GLU A 294 -13.61 -25.37 -10.46
N PHE A 295 -13.93 -24.27 -11.16
CA PHE A 295 -13.06 -23.75 -12.19
C PHE A 295 -11.66 -23.45 -11.64
N PHE A 296 -11.53 -22.70 -10.54
CA PHE A 296 -10.20 -22.36 -10.00
C PHE A 296 -9.46 -23.56 -9.40
N GLU A 297 -10.15 -24.45 -8.67
CA GLU A 297 -9.57 -25.66 -8.10
C GLU A 297 -9.06 -26.64 -9.17
N SER A 298 -9.65 -26.63 -10.38
CA SER A 298 -9.21 -27.47 -11.49
C SER A 298 -7.91 -27.00 -12.15
N GLN A 299 -7.41 -25.80 -11.83
CA GLN A 299 -6.30 -25.17 -12.53
C GLN A 299 -4.97 -25.46 -11.82
N ALA A 300 -4.04 -26.07 -12.54
CA ALA A 300 -2.74 -26.50 -11.99
C ALA A 300 -1.84 -25.34 -11.49
N ASP A 301 -2.12 -24.10 -11.90
CA ASP A 301 -1.36 -22.90 -11.55
C ASP A 301 -2.17 -21.89 -10.74
N TYR A 302 -3.28 -22.33 -10.13
CA TYR A 302 -4.03 -21.53 -9.18
C TYR A 302 -3.30 -21.48 -7.82
N ASP A 303 -3.12 -20.26 -7.31
CA ASP A 303 -2.51 -19.99 -6.02
C ASP A 303 -3.56 -19.32 -5.12
N ASP A 304 -4.03 -20.05 -4.11
CA ASP A 304 -4.99 -19.57 -3.11
C ASP A 304 -4.48 -18.32 -2.36
N HIS A 305 -3.16 -18.12 -2.31
CA HIS A 305 -2.53 -16.99 -1.64
C HIS A 305 -2.33 -15.77 -2.57
N ASP A 306 -2.44 -15.91 -3.90
CA ASP A 306 -2.47 -14.78 -4.85
C ASP A 306 -3.38 -15.06 -6.07
N PRO A 307 -4.72 -15.08 -5.88
CA PRO A 307 -5.68 -15.35 -6.95
C PRO A 307 -5.67 -14.27 -8.04
N LEU A 308 -5.13 -13.08 -7.73
CA LEU A 308 -4.95 -11.99 -8.69
C LEU A 308 -3.85 -12.29 -9.71
N SER A 309 -2.94 -13.23 -9.43
CA SER A 309 -1.94 -13.61 -10.43
C SER A 309 -2.53 -14.41 -11.60
N PHE A 310 -3.69 -15.05 -11.41
CA PHE A 310 -4.26 -16.01 -12.36
C PHE A 310 -4.56 -15.38 -13.73
N PHE A 311 -5.29 -14.26 -13.77
CA PHE A 311 -5.64 -13.59 -15.03
C PHE A 311 -4.61 -12.57 -15.51
N PHE A 312 -3.57 -12.27 -14.73
CA PHE A 312 -2.66 -11.14 -15.00
C PHE A 312 -1.26 -11.54 -15.50
N ARG A 313 -0.94 -12.85 -15.53
CA ARG A 313 0.32 -13.32 -16.12
C ARG A 313 0.18 -13.45 -17.63
N SER A 314 0.70 -12.44 -18.34
CA SER A 314 1.23 -12.59 -19.70
C SER A 314 2.73 -12.42 -19.58
N PHE A 315 3.49 -13.50 -19.84
CA PHE A 315 4.89 -13.36 -20.19
C PHE A 315 4.96 -12.77 -21.61
#